data_AF-A0A4P9XI17-F1
#
_entry.id   AF-A0A4P9XI17-F1
#
_cell.length_a   1.000
_cell.length_b   1.000
_cell.length_c   1.000
_cell.angle_alpha   90.00
_cell.angle_beta   90.00
_cell.angle_gamma   90.00
#
_symmetry.space_group_name_H-M   'P 1'
#
loop_
_entity.id
_entity.type
_entity.pdbx_description
1 polymer ?
#
loop_
_entity_poly.entity_id
_entity_poly.type
_entity_poly.pdbx_seq_one_letter_code
_entity_poly.pdbx_strand_id
1 'polypeptide(L)'
;MRFNSLLGTTTAVALAVLALAGSFVDASPADARQNSAPSQARTLTPSGNSLQDFRALVNNAIQLVPKFGFIQLEGTEVTQESINQDQVERIVMRNRDGIIAREIELQYAKPSDKDHPIYAIITDYSDNEAATIGSTFFKFKYNQNTGIIQSYSLETPNGHAFVLATPSGNGLQSLMFHKMSGATGVSLGSAEAWDGKSTPVFTDPQA
;
A
#
# COMPACT_ATOMS: atom_id res chain seq x y z
N MET A 1 24.08 -31.68 -41.58
CA MET A 1 24.63 -30.51 -42.30
C MET A 1 25.09 -29.49 -41.28
N ARG A 2 26.37 -29.11 -41.36
CA ARG A 2 27.02 -27.82 -41.01
C ARG A 2 26.73 -27.19 -39.64
N PHE A 3 27.70 -27.36 -38.74
CA PHE A 3 28.08 -26.38 -37.71
C PHE A 3 28.55 -25.09 -38.38
N ASN A 4 28.06 -23.94 -37.90
CA ASN A 4 28.71 -22.65 -38.10
C ASN A 4 28.71 -21.89 -36.76
N SER A 5 29.89 -21.78 -36.17
CA SER A 5 30.24 -20.77 -35.17
C SER A 5 30.04 -19.37 -35.76
N LEU A 6 29.73 -18.37 -34.92
CA LEU A 6 30.33 -17.06 -35.11
C LEU A 6 30.61 -16.41 -33.76
N LEU A 7 31.89 -16.21 -33.51
CA LEU A 7 32.46 -15.36 -32.47
C LEU A 7 32.00 -13.92 -32.68
N GLY A 8 31.48 -13.31 -31.62
CA GLY A 8 31.20 -11.88 -31.56
C GLY A 8 32.16 -11.21 -30.58
N THR A 9 33.06 -10.42 -31.15
CA THR A 9 34.16 -9.65 -30.56
C THR A 9 33.77 -8.64 -29.47
N THR A 10 34.71 -8.47 -28.54
CA THR A 10 34.83 -7.40 -27.53
C THR A 10 34.80 -5.98 -28.10
N THR A 11 34.17 -5.05 -27.37
CA THR A 11 34.52 -3.62 -27.39
C THR A 11 34.56 -3.08 -25.97
N ALA A 12 35.65 -2.39 -25.67
CA ALA A 12 35.97 -1.84 -24.38
C ALA A 12 35.79 -0.31 -24.36
N VAL A 13 35.66 0.20 -23.12
CA VAL A 13 35.96 1.56 -22.64
C VAL A 13 34.99 2.69 -22.97
N ALA A 14 34.40 3.27 -21.91
CA ALA A 14 34.48 4.70 -21.61
C ALA A 14 34.12 4.96 -20.13
N LEU A 15 35.12 5.01 -19.26
CA LEU A 15 34.98 5.62 -17.93
C LEU A 15 35.07 7.14 -18.12
N ALA A 16 33.93 7.82 -18.08
CA ALA A 16 33.90 9.28 -17.98
C ALA A 16 34.08 9.67 -16.50
N VAL A 17 35.27 10.18 -16.18
CA VAL A 17 35.58 10.83 -14.91
C VAL A 17 34.96 12.23 -14.96
N LEU A 18 33.83 12.44 -14.27
CA LEU A 18 33.32 13.77 -13.96
C LEU A 18 34.01 14.29 -12.71
N ALA A 19 34.96 15.20 -12.89
CA ALA A 19 35.49 16.02 -11.82
C ALA A 19 34.49 17.15 -11.51
N LEU A 20 33.75 17.04 -10.40
CA LEU A 20 33.09 18.20 -9.79
C LEU A 20 34.05 18.84 -8.80
N ALA A 21 34.80 19.84 -9.26
CA ALA A 21 35.43 20.82 -8.39
C ALA A 21 34.41 21.94 -8.12
N GLY A 22 33.58 21.76 -7.10
CA GLY A 22 32.71 22.79 -6.54
C GLY A 22 33.35 23.32 -5.26
N SER A 23 33.87 24.54 -5.34
CA SER A 23 34.40 25.35 -4.24
C SER A 23 33.38 25.53 -3.10
N PHE A 24 33.74 25.08 -1.89
CA PHE A 24 33.04 25.48 -0.68
C PHE A 24 33.43 26.91 -0.34
N VAL A 25 32.47 27.83 -0.42
CA VAL A 25 32.57 29.14 0.20
C VAL A 25 32.08 28.98 1.63
N ASP A 26 32.99 29.19 2.57
CA ASP A 26 32.70 29.27 3.99
C ASP A 26 32.07 30.65 4.27
N ALA A 27 30.87 30.68 4.86
CA ALA A 27 30.23 31.92 5.27
C ALA A 27 29.27 31.72 6.46
N SER A 28 29.87 31.86 7.64
CA SER A 28 29.35 32.34 8.95
C SER A 28 28.20 31.62 9.68
N PRO A 29 28.33 31.48 11.02
CA PRO A 29 27.30 30.90 11.87
C PRO A 29 26.21 31.95 12.11
N ALA A 30 24.98 31.65 11.70
CA ALA A 30 23.81 32.33 12.20
C ALA A 30 23.31 31.60 13.46
N ASP A 31 23.19 32.36 14.55
CA ASP A 31 22.69 32.00 15.87
C ASP A 31 21.68 30.84 15.89
N ALA A 32 22.10 29.71 16.48
CA ALA A 32 21.19 28.69 16.96
C ALA A 32 20.46 29.20 18.21
N ARG A 33 19.42 30.02 18.03
CA ARG A 33 18.37 30.16 19.06
C ARG A 33 17.52 28.89 19.05
N GLN A 34 18.01 27.94 19.84
CA GLN A 34 17.38 26.71 20.23
C GLN A 34 16.12 27.02 21.06
N ASN A 35 14.99 27.23 20.39
CA ASN A 35 13.66 27.10 20.97
C ASN A 35 12.94 25.93 20.27
N SER A 36 13.43 24.71 20.53
CA SER A 36 12.69 23.50 20.24
C SER A 36 11.56 23.39 21.27
N ALA A 37 10.42 24.01 20.98
CA ALA A 37 9.18 23.61 21.63
C ALA A 37 8.96 22.12 21.33
N PRO A 38 8.55 21.29 22.30
CA PRO A 38 8.17 19.92 22.00
C PRO A 38 7.01 19.98 21.01
N SER A 39 7.22 19.47 19.79
CA SER A 39 6.14 19.16 18.88
C SER A 39 5.26 18.14 19.60
N GLN A 40 4.22 18.64 20.28
CA GLN A 40 3.11 17.83 20.72
C GLN A 40 2.59 17.16 19.46
N ALA A 41 2.90 15.87 19.31
CA ALA A 41 2.29 15.02 18.31
C ALA A 41 0.78 15.13 18.55
N ARG A 42 0.12 16.00 17.79
CA ARG A 42 -1.32 16.17 17.87
C ARG A 42 -1.89 14.86 17.36
N THR A 43 -2.29 13.99 18.27
CA THR A 43 -3.10 12.84 17.94
C THR A 43 -4.39 13.41 17.36
N LEU A 44 -4.47 13.47 16.04
CA LEU A 44 -5.68 13.90 15.35
C LEU A 44 -6.69 12.79 15.56
N THR A 45 -7.61 13.00 16.49
CA THR A 45 -8.74 12.11 16.68
C THR A 45 -9.53 12.10 15.37
N PRO A 46 -9.76 10.93 14.74
CA PRO A 46 -10.57 10.85 13.55
C PRO A 46 -11.95 11.43 13.87
N SER A 47 -12.48 12.32 13.03
CA SER A 47 -13.90 12.64 13.12
C SER A 47 -14.68 11.39 12.73
N GLY A 48 -15.72 11.01 13.48
CA GLY A 48 -16.47 9.76 13.23
C GLY A 48 -16.94 9.62 11.78
N ASN A 49 -17.27 10.75 11.15
CA ASN A 49 -17.68 10.83 9.74
C ASN A 49 -16.57 10.43 8.78
N SER A 50 -15.31 10.77 9.07
CA SER A 50 -14.16 10.50 8.18
C SER A 50 -13.84 9.03 8.03
N LEU A 51 -13.94 8.25 9.12
CA LEU A 51 -13.71 6.81 9.06
C LEU A 51 -14.86 6.11 8.33
N GLN A 52 -16.10 6.57 8.53
CA GLN A 52 -17.26 6.06 7.81
C GLN A 52 -17.19 6.37 6.32
N ASP A 53 -16.79 7.60 5.94
CA ASP A 53 -16.59 8.00 4.54
C ASP A 53 -15.54 7.14 3.86
N PHE A 54 -14.42 6.86 4.54
CA PHE A 54 -13.39 5.95 4.05
C PHE A 54 -13.94 4.53 3.85
N ARG A 55 -14.64 3.98 4.86
CA ARG A 55 -15.22 2.64 4.80
C ARG A 55 -16.24 2.49 3.67
N ALA A 56 -17.10 3.49 3.49
CA ALA A 56 -18.07 3.54 2.40
C ALA A 56 -17.39 3.61 1.03
N LEU A 57 -16.29 4.37 0.92
CA LEU A 57 -15.50 4.42 -0.31
C LEU A 57 -14.96 3.04 -0.68
N VAL A 58 -14.32 2.34 0.28
CA VAL A 58 -13.67 1.04 0.04
C VAL A 58 -14.61 -0.17 0.16
N ASN A 59 -15.91 0.03 0.35
CA ASN A 59 -16.91 -1.03 0.52
C ASN A 59 -16.50 -2.09 1.57
N ASN A 60 -15.96 -1.65 2.71
CA ASN A 60 -15.38 -2.53 3.74
C ASN A 60 -14.41 -3.59 3.18
N ALA A 61 -13.66 -3.29 2.12
CA ALA A 61 -12.71 -4.24 1.55
C ALA A 61 -11.43 -4.38 2.40
N ILE A 62 -11.03 -3.29 3.05
CA ILE A 62 -9.85 -3.23 3.91
C ILE A 62 -10.12 -2.44 5.19
N GLN A 63 -9.32 -2.73 6.19
CA GLN A 63 -9.13 -1.90 7.38
C GLN A 63 -7.73 -1.28 7.33
N LEU A 64 -7.62 -0.01 7.71
CA LEU A 64 -6.31 0.65 7.90
C LEU A 64 -5.99 0.93 9.37
N VAL A 65 -7.01 1.06 10.22
CA VAL A 65 -6.88 1.48 11.62
C VAL A 65 -7.55 0.43 12.51
N PRO A 66 -6.90 -0.08 13.57
CA PRO A 66 -5.57 0.31 14.08
C PRO A 66 -4.39 -0.31 13.30
N LYS A 67 -4.65 -1.30 12.45
CA LYS A 67 -3.65 -1.95 11.59
C LYS A 67 -4.28 -2.33 10.26
N PHE A 68 -3.43 -2.43 9.24
CA PHE A 68 -3.84 -2.90 7.91
C PHE A 68 -4.37 -4.33 7.94
N GLY A 69 -5.39 -4.62 7.13
CA GLY A 69 -5.76 -5.97 6.73
C GLY A 69 -6.98 -6.02 5.82
N PHE A 70 -7.16 -7.15 5.16
CA PHE A 70 -8.33 -7.43 4.34
C PHE A 70 -9.51 -7.83 5.22
N ILE A 71 -10.71 -7.38 4.89
CA ILE A 71 -11.90 -7.74 5.65
C ILE A 71 -12.58 -8.93 4.97
N GLN A 72 -12.72 -10.00 5.74
CA GLN A 72 -13.50 -11.18 5.42
C GLN A 72 -14.99 -10.85 5.46
N LEU A 73 -15.69 -11.19 4.38
CA LEU A 73 -17.13 -11.08 4.30
C LEU A 73 -17.79 -12.07 5.26
N GLU A 74 -18.89 -11.65 5.88
CA GLU A 74 -19.63 -12.51 6.82
C GLU A 74 -20.06 -13.83 6.17
N GLY A 75 -19.93 -14.93 6.92
CA GLY A 75 -20.36 -16.25 6.46
C GLY A 75 -19.49 -16.86 5.34
N THR A 76 -18.33 -16.26 5.04
CA THR A 76 -17.39 -16.81 4.06
C THR A 76 -16.26 -17.60 4.69
N GLU A 77 -15.71 -18.57 3.98
CA GLU A 77 -14.44 -19.24 4.24
C GLU A 77 -13.33 -18.56 3.42
N VAL A 78 -12.13 -18.44 4.02
CA VAL A 78 -10.98 -17.78 3.40
C VAL A 78 -9.94 -18.82 2.99
N THR A 79 -9.57 -18.83 1.72
CA THR A 79 -8.43 -19.59 1.21
C THR A 79 -7.37 -18.64 0.66
N GLN A 80 -6.09 -18.99 0.82
CA GLN A 80 -4.97 -18.23 0.27
C GLN A 80 -4.17 -19.10 -0.70
N GLU A 81 -3.81 -18.52 -1.84
CA GLU A 81 -2.89 -19.11 -2.81
C GLU A 81 -1.61 -18.28 -2.82
N SER A 82 -0.47 -18.95 -2.85
CA SER A 82 0.84 -18.31 -2.70
C SER A 82 1.75 -18.67 -3.87
N ILE A 83 2.51 -17.68 -4.34
CA ILE A 83 3.55 -17.86 -5.38
C ILE A 83 4.68 -18.73 -4.83
N ASN A 84 5.02 -18.53 -3.56
CA ASN A 84 6.03 -19.26 -2.81
C ASN A 84 5.71 -19.20 -1.31
N GLN A 85 6.63 -19.66 -0.45
CA GLN A 85 6.42 -19.73 1.01
C GLN A 85 6.13 -18.38 1.67
N ASP A 86 6.56 -17.27 1.07
CA ASP A 86 6.53 -15.95 1.68
C ASP A 86 5.60 -14.95 0.96
N GLN A 87 5.10 -15.29 -0.23
CA GLN A 87 4.35 -14.37 -1.09
C GLN A 87 2.98 -14.92 -1.43
N VAL A 88 1.95 -14.34 -0.82
CA VAL A 88 0.55 -14.59 -1.19
C VAL A 88 0.25 -13.89 -2.51
N GLU A 89 -0.29 -14.64 -3.47
CA GLU A 89 -0.75 -14.14 -4.76
C GLU A 89 -2.22 -13.74 -4.70
N ARG A 90 -3.03 -14.57 -4.04
CA ARG A 90 -4.47 -14.49 -4.11
C ARG A 90 -5.12 -14.90 -2.80
N ILE A 91 -6.17 -14.18 -2.41
CA ILE A 91 -7.03 -14.51 -1.28
C ILE A 91 -8.45 -14.63 -1.82
N VAL A 92 -9.09 -15.77 -1.60
CA VAL A 92 -10.45 -16.04 -2.08
C VAL A 92 -11.37 -16.27 -0.90
N MET A 93 -12.52 -15.59 -0.90
CA MET A 93 -13.57 -15.72 0.10
C MET A 93 -14.77 -16.39 -0.54
N ARG A 94 -15.15 -17.58 -0.06
CA ARG A 94 -16.27 -18.36 -0.58
C ARG A 94 -17.39 -18.44 0.44
N ASN A 95 -18.64 -18.26 0.02
CA ASN A 95 -19.79 -18.46 0.90
C ASN A 95 -20.02 -19.95 1.21
N ARG A 96 -21.06 -20.27 1.98
CA ARG A 96 -21.39 -21.66 2.37
C ARG A 96 -21.72 -22.58 1.21
N ASP A 97 -22.14 -22.03 0.08
CA ASP A 97 -22.45 -22.79 -1.14
C ASP A 97 -21.21 -23.00 -2.01
N GLY A 98 -20.03 -22.53 -1.56
CA GLY A 98 -18.76 -22.61 -2.27
C GLY A 98 -18.58 -21.54 -3.35
N ILE A 99 -19.50 -20.58 -3.43
CA ILE A 99 -19.49 -19.49 -4.42
C ILE A 99 -18.54 -18.40 -3.94
N ILE A 100 -17.64 -17.93 -4.80
CA ILE A 100 -16.72 -16.83 -4.57
C ILE A 100 -17.54 -15.56 -4.37
N ALA A 101 -17.45 -14.98 -3.17
CA ALA A 101 -18.06 -13.70 -2.84
C ALA A 101 -17.07 -12.54 -3.04
N ARG A 102 -15.77 -12.79 -2.78
CA ARG A 102 -14.70 -11.80 -2.96
C ARG A 102 -13.39 -12.48 -3.33
N GLU A 103 -12.68 -11.90 -4.29
CA GLU A 103 -11.30 -12.27 -4.63
C GLU A 103 -10.39 -11.06 -4.42
N ILE A 104 -9.21 -11.28 -3.85
CA ILE A 104 -8.16 -10.28 -3.68
C ILE A 104 -6.92 -10.82 -4.40
N GLU A 105 -6.48 -10.14 -5.45
CA GLU A 105 -5.26 -10.45 -6.18
C GLU A 105 -4.15 -9.45 -5.79
N LEU A 106 -2.99 -9.97 -5.40
CA LEU A 106 -1.80 -9.22 -5.05
C LEU A 106 -0.77 -9.31 -6.18
N GLN A 107 -0.45 -8.17 -6.79
CA GLN A 107 0.50 -8.11 -7.90
C GLN A 107 1.86 -7.60 -7.44
N TYR A 108 2.93 -8.30 -7.82
CA TYR A 108 4.32 -7.98 -7.48
C TYR A 108 5.06 -7.43 -8.71
N ALA A 109 6.00 -6.50 -8.51
CA ALA A 109 6.75 -5.94 -9.63
C ALA A 109 7.92 -6.85 -10.02
N LYS A 110 7.69 -7.76 -10.98
CA LYS A 110 8.62 -8.80 -11.46
C LYS A 110 9.15 -9.74 -10.35
N PRO A 111 9.29 -11.05 -10.61
CA PRO A 111 9.65 -12.03 -9.58
C PRO A 111 11.00 -11.79 -8.87
N SER A 112 11.95 -11.08 -9.50
CA SER A 112 13.31 -10.94 -8.97
C SER A 112 13.54 -9.72 -8.08
N ASP A 113 12.64 -8.73 -8.11
CA ASP A 113 13.00 -7.37 -7.67
C ASP A 113 12.17 -6.82 -6.51
N LYS A 114 11.07 -7.47 -6.08
CA LYS A 114 10.27 -6.96 -4.96
C LYS A 114 9.67 -8.05 -4.07
N ASP A 115 10.04 -7.99 -2.80
CA ASP A 115 9.44 -8.75 -1.69
C ASP A 115 8.03 -8.26 -1.30
N HIS A 116 7.49 -7.26 -2.00
CA HIS A 116 6.25 -6.58 -1.60
C HIS A 116 5.31 -6.38 -2.80
N PRO A 117 3.99 -6.54 -2.62
CA PRO A 117 3.01 -6.30 -3.67
C PRO A 117 2.94 -4.81 -3.99
N ILE A 118 2.84 -4.46 -5.27
CA ILE A 118 2.65 -3.10 -5.77
C ILE A 118 1.18 -2.74 -5.95
N TYR A 119 0.32 -3.73 -6.17
CA TYR A 119 -1.12 -3.55 -6.30
C TYR A 119 -1.87 -4.63 -5.52
N ALA A 120 -3.07 -4.27 -5.04
CA ALA A 120 -4.12 -5.22 -4.70
C ALA A 120 -5.37 -4.90 -5.52
N ILE A 121 -5.95 -5.91 -6.14
CA ILE A 121 -7.22 -5.81 -6.86
C ILE A 121 -8.24 -6.62 -6.06
N ILE A 122 -9.28 -5.95 -5.58
CA ILE A 122 -10.33 -6.58 -4.78
C ILE A 122 -11.60 -6.59 -5.60
N THR A 123 -12.07 -7.77 -5.98
CA THR A 123 -13.25 -7.96 -6.81
C THR A 123 -14.35 -8.59 -5.99
N ASP A 124 -15.50 -7.90 -5.93
CA ASP A 124 -16.72 -8.38 -5.30
C ASP A 124 -17.61 -9.04 -6.35
N TYR A 125 -18.14 -10.22 -6.04
CA TYR A 125 -19.00 -11.00 -6.93
C TYR A 125 -20.43 -11.09 -6.38
N SER A 126 -21.41 -11.23 -7.27
CA SER A 126 -22.79 -11.54 -6.87
C SER A 126 -22.90 -12.94 -6.28
N ASP A 127 -23.93 -13.16 -5.46
CA ASP A 127 -24.20 -14.44 -4.76
C ASP A 127 -24.32 -15.68 -5.66
N ASN A 128 -24.40 -15.49 -6.99
CA ASN A 128 -24.49 -16.53 -7.99
C ASN A 128 -23.28 -16.56 -8.95
N GLU A 129 -22.20 -15.84 -8.65
CA GLU A 129 -20.99 -15.69 -9.47
C GLU A 129 -21.21 -15.16 -10.90
N ALA A 130 -22.44 -14.82 -11.27
CA ALA A 130 -22.80 -14.48 -12.64
C ALA A 130 -22.28 -13.09 -13.06
N ALA A 131 -21.98 -12.22 -12.09
CA ALA A 131 -21.50 -10.87 -12.37
C ALA A 131 -20.55 -10.35 -11.28
N THR A 132 -19.52 -9.62 -11.73
CA THR A 132 -18.75 -8.73 -10.85
C THR A 132 -19.63 -7.56 -10.43
N ILE A 133 -19.77 -7.35 -9.12
CA ILE A 133 -20.46 -6.18 -8.54
C ILE A 133 -19.58 -4.94 -8.70
N GLY A 134 -18.27 -5.09 -8.47
CA GLY A 134 -17.30 -4.03 -8.63
C GLY A 134 -15.89 -4.47 -8.28
N SER A 135 -14.92 -3.65 -8.66
CA SER A 135 -13.51 -3.85 -8.33
C SER A 135 -12.94 -2.62 -7.66
N THR A 136 -12.24 -2.82 -6.55
CA THR A 136 -11.43 -1.80 -5.88
C THR A 136 -9.96 -2.07 -6.14
N PHE A 137 -9.25 -1.06 -6.63
CA PHE A 137 -7.83 -1.10 -6.92
C PHE A 137 -7.07 -0.31 -5.87
N PHE A 138 -6.09 -0.97 -5.26
CA PHE A 138 -5.11 -0.37 -4.38
C PHE A 138 -3.75 -0.36 -5.06
N LYS A 139 -3.08 0.78 -5.01
CA LYS A 139 -1.67 0.92 -5.35
C LYS A 139 -0.87 1.27 -4.11
N PHE A 140 0.19 0.52 -3.88
CA PHE A 140 1.05 0.70 -2.71
C PHE A 140 2.34 1.42 -3.09
N LYS A 141 2.71 2.41 -2.30
CA LYS A 141 4.03 3.05 -2.39
C LYS A 141 4.76 2.86 -1.07
N TYR A 142 5.88 2.16 -1.13
CA TYR A 142 6.73 1.89 0.03
C TYR A 142 7.81 2.95 0.19
N ASN A 143 8.11 3.27 1.45
CA ASN A 143 9.32 3.97 1.80
C ASN A 143 10.52 3.03 1.58
N GLN A 144 11.44 3.40 0.69
CA GLN A 144 12.57 2.56 0.31
C GLN A 144 13.53 2.27 1.48
N ASN A 145 13.56 3.13 2.49
CA ASN A 145 14.47 2.97 3.63
C ASN A 145 13.91 2.04 4.70
N THR A 146 12.58 2.03 4.88
CA THR A 146 11.94 1.25 5.95
C THR A 146 11.20 0.01 5.47
N GLY A 147 10.91 -0.10 4.17
CA GLY A 147 10.10 -1.19 3.62
C GLY A 147 8.63 -1.13 4.02
N ILE A 148 8.16 -0.03 4.60
CA ILE A 148 6.78 0.14 5.06
C ILE A 148 6.01 1.03 4.08
N ILE A 149 4.70 0.79 3.90
CA ILE A 149 3.86 1.62 3.05
C ILE A 149 3.84 3.07 3.55
N GLN A 150 4.17 3.99 2.64
CA GLN A 150 4.09 5.44 2.81
C GLN A 150 2.76 6.00 2.30
N SER A 151 2.19 5.40 1.26
CA SER A 151 0.89 5.83 0.75
C SER A 151 0.12 4.74 0.04
N TYR A 152 -1.20 4.84 0.12
CA TYR A 152 -2.17 4.03 -0.59
C TYR A 152 -2.86 4.93 -1.61
N SER A 153 -2.88 4.56 -2.90
CA SER A 153 -3.79 5.17 -3.87
C SER A 153 -4.93 4.20 -4.14
N LEU A 154 -6.15 4.71 -4.16
CA LEU A 154 -7.38 3.94 -4.23
C LEU A 154 -8.19 4.38 -5.44
N GLU A 155 -8.68 3.40 -6.18
CA GLU A 155 -9.68 3.57 -7.22
C GLU A 155 -10.79 2.57 -6.97
N THR A 156 -11.99 3.08 -6.72
CA THR A 156 -13.18 2.30 -6.36
C THR A 156 -14.32 2.68 -7.30
N PRO A 157 -15.39 1.88 -7.39
CA PRO A 157 -16.61 2.29 -8.10
C PRO A 157 -17.22 3.59 -7.53
N ASN A 158 -16.92 3.89 -6.25
CA ASN A 158 -17.41 5.07 -5.52
C ASN A 158 -16.48 6.30 -5.65
N GLY A 159 -15.40 6.18 -6.42
CA GLY A 159 -14.46 7.25 -6.73
C GLY A 159 -13.00 6.95 -6.36
N HIS A 160 -12.17 7.98 -6.42
CA HIS A 160 -10.73 7.88 -6.19
C HIS A 160 -10.32 8.59 -4.91
N ALA A 161 -9.30 8.05 -4.25
CA ALA A 161 -8.70 8.66 -3.08
C ALA A 161 -7.23 8.29 -2.93
N PHE A 162 -6.57 8.94 -1.98
CA PHE A 162 -5.28 8.50 -1.48
C PHE A 162 -5.23 8.61 0.03
N VAL A 163 -4.44 7.75 0.66
CA VAL A 163 -4.10 7.80 2.08
C VAL A 163 -2.60 7.99 2.20
N LEU A 164 -2.18 9.05 2.89
CA LEU A 164 -0.79 9.29 3.23
C LEU A 164 -0.53 8.82 4.65
N ALA A 165 0.59 8.14 4.85
CA ALA A 165 1.02 7.66 6.13
C ALA A 165 2.27 8.44 6.57
N THR A 166 2.19 9.08 7.73
CA THR A 166 3.23 9.97 8.28
C THR A 166 3.71 9.44 9.63
N PRO A 167 5.02 9.29 9.88
CA PRO A 167 5.51 8.76 11.15
C PRO A 167 5.04 9.61 12.36
N SER A 168 4.53 8.96 13.43
CA SER A 168 4.06 9.64 14.64
C SER A 168 4.97 9.49 15.87
N GLY A 169 6.26 9.17 15.69
CA GLY A 169 7.27 9.15 16.76
C GLY A 169 7.14 8.02 17.80
N ASN A 170 6.02 7.30 17.82
CA ASN A 170 5.72 6.17 18.70
C ASN A 170 5.69 4.81 17.96
N GLY A 171 6.35 4.72 16.79
CA GLY A 171 6.31 3.54 15.93
C GLY A 171 5.04 3.38 15.09
N LEU A 172 4.00 4.17 15.35
CA LEU A 172 2.80 4.24 14.51
C LEU A 172 2.93 5.30 13.41
N GLN A 173 1.97 5.27 12.49
CA GLN A 173 1.82 6.27 11.44
C GLN A 173 0.47 6.96 11.55
N SER A 174 0.47 8.29 11.55
CA SER A 174 -0.73 9.09 11.36
C SER A 174 -1.18 8.99 9.91
N LEU A 175 -2.42 8.57 9.70
CA LEU A 175 -3.02 8.40 8.39
C LEU A 175 -3.89 9.62 8.03
N MET A 176 -3.62 10.20 6.86
CA MET A 176 -4.42 11.27 6.27
C MET A 176 -5.08 10.77 4.99
N PHE A 177 -6.41 10.75 4.98
CA PHE A 177 -7.24 10.35 3.85
C PHE A 177 -7.69 11.57 3.07
N HIS A 178 -7.52 11.53 1.75
CA HIS A 178 -7.92 12.57 0.83
C HIS A 178 -8.76 11.97 -0.30
N LYS A 179 -10.04 12.33 -0.36
CA LYS A 179 -10.91 12.00 -1.49
C LYS A 179 -10.60 12.97 -2.63
N MET A 180 -10.37 12.47 -3.85
CA MET A 180 -9.98 13.34 -4.98
C MET A 180 -11.08 14.32 -5.39
N SER A 181 -12.35 14.02 -5.11
CA SER A 181 -13.49 14.91 -5.38
C SER A 181 -13.64 16.05 -4.36
N GLY A 182 -12.75 16.16 -3.37
CA GLY A 182 -12.83 17.15 -2.29
C GLY A 182 -11.48 17.83 -2.01
N ALA A 183 -11.53 19.05 -1.48
CA ALA A 183 -10.34 19.84 -1.18
C ALA A 183 -9.73 19.57 0.22
N THR A 184 -10.45 18.84 1.10
CA THR A 184 -10.04 18.67 2.50
C THR A 184 -9.66 17.22 2.79
N GLY A 185 -8.42 17.03 3.25
CA GLY A 185 -7.98 15.78 3.86
C GLY A 185 -8.53 15.63 5.27
N VAL A 186 -8.82 14.41 5.67
CA VAL A 186 -9.30 14.07 7.01
C VAL A 186 -8.37 13.02 7.63
N SER A 187 -8.16 13.10 8.95
CA SER A 187 -7.36 12.09 9.63
C SER A 187 -8.17 10.83 9.85
N LEU A 188 -7.60 9.66 9.56
CA LEU A 188 -8.16 8.36 9.94
C LEU A 188 -7.69 7.91 11.33
N GLY A 189 -6.72 8.61 11.93
CA GLY A 189 -6.08 8.24 13.19
C GLY A 189 -4.67 7.66 12.99
N SER A 190 -4.11 7.10 14.07
CA SER A 190 -2.81 6.43 14.04
C SER A 190 -2.97 4.93 13.79
N ALA A 191 -2.10 4.37 12.96
CA ALA A 191 -2.12 2.95 12.60
C ALA A 191 -0.72 2.36 12.50
N GLU A 192 -0.65 1.04 12.64
CA GLU A 192 0.47 0.24 12.16
C GLU A 192 0.36 0.12 10.63
N ALA A 193 1.32 0.72 9.93
CA ALA A 193 1.36 0.66 8.48
C ALA A 193 1.87 -0.71 8.01
N TRP A 194 1.32 -1.18 6.91
CA TRP A 194 1.62 -2.50 6.38
C TRP A 194 3.05 -2.58 5.82
N ASP A 195 3.73 -3.70 6.08
CA ASP A 195 5.05 -4.02 5.56
C ASP A 195 5.01 -4.71 4.19
N GLY A 196 3.82 -5.06 3.68
CA GLY A 196 3.66 -5.74 2.39
C GLY A 196 3.97 -7.24 2.43
N LYS A 197 4.28 -7.82 3.60
CA LYS A 197 4.68 -9.23 3.72
C LYS A 197 3.58 -10.10 4.30
N SER A 198 3.07 -9.69 5.46
CA SER A 198 1.93 -10.39 6.09
C SER A 198 0.64 -10.06 5.35
N THR A 199 -0.27 -11.00 5.10
CA THR A 199 -1.58 -10.70 4.48
C THR A 199 -2.70 -10.95 5.49
N PRO A 200 -2.80 -10.12 6.54
CA PRO A 200 -3.78 -10.34 7.59
C PRO A 200 -5.20 -10.21 7.02
N VAL A 201 -6.03 -11.18 7.38
CA VAL A 201 -7.47 -11.19 7.09
C VAL A 201 -8.20 -11.11 8.43
N PHE A 202 -9.16 -10.19 8.54
CA PHE A 202 -9.97 -9.99 9.74
C PHE A 202 -11.44 -10.23 9.41
N THR A 203 -12.17 -10.84 10.34
CA THR A 203 -13.64 -10.83 10.29
C THR A 203 -14.13 -9.38 10.42
N ASP A 204 -15.17 -9.01 9.67
CA ASP A 204 -15.78 -7.69 9.79
C ASP A 204 -16.17 -7.43 11.26
N PRO A 205 -15.58 -6.42 11.93
CA PRO A 205 -15.87 -6.13 13.32
C PRO A 205 -17.29 -5.56 13.55
N GLN A 206 -18.11 -5.39 12.51
CA GLN A 206 -19.46 -4.84 12.59
C GLN A 206 -20.56 -5.82 12.12
N ALA A 207 -20.22 -7.08 11.85
CA ALA A 207 -21.20 -8.15 11.62
C ALA A 207 -21.99 -8.46 12.91
#